data_AF-A0A8T6GAN4-F1
#
_entry.id   AF-A0A8T6GAN4-F1
#
_cell.length_a   1.000
_cell.length_b   1.000
_cell.length_c   1.000
_cell.angle_alpha   90.00
_cell.angle_beta   90.00
_cell.angle_gamma   90.00
#
_symmetry.space_group_name_H-M   'P 1'
#
loop_
_entity.id
_entity.type
_entity.pdbx_description
1 polymer ?
#
loop_
_entity_poly.entity_id
_entity_poly.type
_entity_poly.pdbx_seq_one_letter_code
_entity_poly.pdbx_strand_id
1 'polypeptide(L)'
;MSSDLAMIAHLMRRAGFGASREELERRLAVGYEETVEDLLHPERQEPVDIYEFLRYHHLQWKPGTLGGVGQVSWVWRMINTKAPLEEKMCLFWHQIFATGVSKVDHYDEITDMIDMFREKGMGKYRDLLLAVSKNPAMLFWLDNNENHATAVNENWGRELLELFSMGVSNYTEDDVRECSRAFTGWTMTPKLPRFHMGRWDWYFEYREDDHDHGDKTFLGETGDFNGEDIIDIILKQPATARFVARHLYSFFVADEVQVPAWPVTPPNDPEAIDFLSNALMETDYDIRAVLRMLFNSDFFKAALFRKVKNPTEVVVSTLRMAGDAELPTPDIYAWANHITYMGQELLNPPSVEGWHSGVEWINSGALMKRTNFVADMVNETDRPGIRRLIERAQAESTTPEALVDACLDLMGPLQFNEGTRAELVAHAVQNGVCGGDGKSDAEGAREIAELLQLIVSTREYMFA
;
A
#
# COMPACT_ATOMS: atom_id res chain seq x y z
N MET A 1 22.71 -14.62 -12.66
CA MET A 1 21.71 -14.23 -11.65
C MET A 1 21.27 -15.48 -10.90
N SER A 2 21.32 -15.48 -9.56
CA SER A 2 20.66 -16.56 -8.79
C SER A 2 19.16 -16.34 -8.88
N SER A 3 18.40 -17.34 -9.36
CA SER A 3 16.93 -17.29 -9.44
C SER A 3 16.30 -16.90 -8.09
N ASP A 4 16.95 -17.29 -7.00
CA ASP A 4 16.39 -17.22 -5.67
C ASP A 4 16.45 -15.79 -5.11
N LEU A 5 17.54 -15.06 -5.40
CA LEU A 5 17.65 -13.65 -5.00
C LEU A 5 16.65 -12.78 -5.76
N ALA A 6 16.45 -13.05 -7.05
CA ALA A 6 15.45 -12.35 -7.86
C ALA A 6 14.02 -12.60 -7.33
N MET A 7 13.75 -13.82 -6.85
CA MET A 7 12.47 -14.18 -6.24
C MET A 7 12.24 -13.47 -4.90
N ILE A 8 13.27 -13.37 -4.05
CA ILE A 8 13.19 -12.59 -2.80
C ILE A 8 13.03 -11.10 -3.09
N ALA A 9 13.73 -10.58 -4.11
CA ALA A 9 13.58 -9.18 -4.52
C ALA A 9 12.16 -8.90 -5.01
N HIS A 10 11.55 -9.82 -5.77
CA HIS A 10 10.13 -9.72 -6.14
C HIS A 10 9.24 -9.70 -4.90
N LEU A 11 9.39 -10.66 -3.98
CA LEU A 11 8.63 -10.66 -2.73
C LEU A 11 8.75 -9.33 -1.99
N MET A 12 9.96 -8.80 -1.80
CA MET A 12 10.17 -7.54 -1.09
C MET A 12 9.61 -6.31 -1.82
N ARG A 13 9.52 -6.33 -3.16
CA ARG A 13 8.84 -5.29 -3.94
C ARG A 13 7.32 -5.35 -3.78
N ARG A 14 6.73 -6.54 -3.62
CA ARG A 14 5.27 -6.73 -3.54
C ARG A 14 4.74 -6.67 -2.10
N ALA A 15 5.41 -7.35 -1.17
CA ALA A 15 5.06 -7.47 0.25
C ALA A 15 5.77 -6.43 1.14
N GLY A 16 6.66 -5.63 0.58
CA GLY A 16 7.27 -4.48 1.25
C GLY A 16 7.33 -3.27 0.33
N PHE A 17 8.35 -2.44 0.52
CA PHE A 17 8.66 -1.29 -0.32
C PHE A 17 10.00 -1.50 -1.04
N GLY A 18 10.28 -2.72 -1.49
CA GLY A 18 11.63 -3.11 -1.89
C GLY A 18 12.57 -3.26 -0.69
N ALA A 19 13.83 -3.57 -1.00
CA ALA A 19 14.87 -3.83 0.00
C ALA A 19 16.23 -3.46 -0.59
N SER A 20 17.15 -3.03 0.28
CA SER A 20 18.56 -2.84 -0.09
C SER A 20 19.21 -4.17 -0.47
N ARG A 21 20.30 -4.13 -1.23
CA ARG A 21 21.02 -5.33 -1.63
C ARG A 21 21.44 -6.18 -0.42
N GLU A 22 21.89 -5.54 0.65
CA GLU A 22 22.30 -6.22 1.87
C GLU A 22 21.12 -6.87 2.60
N GLU A 23 19.93 -6.23 2.57
CA GLU A 23 18.72 -6.85 3.11
C GLU A 23 18.30 -8.07 2.28
N LEU A 24 18.37 -7.99 0.95
CA LEU A 24 18.08 -9.12 0.07
C LEU A 24 19.04 -10.30 0.32
N GLU A 25 20.34 -10.05 0.49
CA GLU A 25 21.35 -11.07 0.80
C GLU A 25 21.11 -11.71 2.18
N ARG A 26 20.73 -10.92 3.19
CA ARG A 26 20.35 -11.45 4.52
C ARG A 26 19.11 -12.35 4.45
N ARG A 27 18.08 -11.93 3.72
CA ARG A 27 16.84 -12.73 3.54
C ARG A 27 17.10 -13.99 2.71
N LEU A 28 17.97 -13.91 1.69
CA LEU A 28 18.41 -15.08 0.93
C LEU A 28 19.08 -16.14 1.80
N ALA A 29 19.89 -15.71 2.78
CA ALA A 29 20.53 -16.64 3.70
C ALA A 29 19.54 -17.37 4.63
N VAL A 30 18.37 -16.78 4.89
CA VAL A 30 17.30 -17.37 5.70
C VAL A 30 16.38 -18.27 4.86
N GLY A 31 16.14 -17.91 3.60
CA GLY A 31 15.29 -18.65 2.66
C GLY A 31 13.97 -17.94 2.38
N TYR A 32 13.33 -18.30 1.27
CA TYR A 32 12.12 -17.62 0.79
C TYR A 32 10.92 -17.82 1.72
N GLU A 33 10.63 -19.05 2.10
CA GLU A 33 9.47 -19.42 2.91
C GLU A 33 9.54 -18.80 4.30
N GLU A 34 10.72 -18.87 4.95
CA GLU A 34 10.95 -18.21 6.25
C GLU A 34 10.89 -16.68 6.12
N THR A 35 11.34 -16.10 5.00
CA THR A 35 11.15 -14.67 4.73
C THR A 35 9.68 -14.29 4.63
N VAL A 36 8.83 -15.14 4.04
CA VAL A 36 7.37 -14.95 4.02
C VAL A 36 6.81 -14.99 5.44
N GLU A 37 7.19 -15.97 6.26
CA GLU A 37 6.73 -16.03 7.65
C GLU A 37 7.17 -14.81 8.47
N ASP A 38 8.41 -14.35 8.33
CA ASP A 38 8.89 -13.15 9.02
C ASP A 38 8.10 -11.89 8.65
N LEU A 39 7.65 -11.77 7.40
CA LEU A 39 6.80 -10.66 6.94
C LEU A 39 5.39 -10.72 7.53
N LEU A 40 4.83 -11.93 7.69
CA LEU A 40 3.47 -12.16 8.22
C LEU A 40 3.35 -11.97 9.74
N HIS A 41 4.48 -11.80 10.43
CA HIS A 41 4.57 -11.70 11.88
C HIS A 41 5.26 -10.39 12.32
N PRO A 42 4.61 -9.22 12.09
CA PRO A 42 5.18 -7.91 12.46
C PRO A 42 5.51 -7.79 13.94
N GLU A 43 4.80 -8.53 14.81
CA GLU A 43 5.04 -8.57 16.25
C GLU A 43 6.44 -9.10 16.64
N ARG A 44 7.14 -9.76 15.71
CA ARG A 44 8.52 -10.23 15.90
C ARG A 44 9.56 -9.17 15.57
N GLN A 45 9.15 -8.08 14.92
CA GLN A 45 10.04 -7.02 14.46
C GLN A 45 10.08 -5.89 15.49
N GLU A 46 11.22 -5.20 15.55
CA GLU A 46 11.33 -4.00 16.36
C GLU A 46 10.44 -2.90 15.74
N PRO A 47 9.51 -2.30 16.51
CA PRO A 47 8.64 -1.26 16.02
C PRO A 47 9.43 0.02 15.75
N VAL A 48 8.94 0.83 14.80
CA VAL A 48 9.49 2.17 14.55
C VAL A 48 9.28 3.05 15.78
N ASP A 49 10.34 3.72 16.24
CA ASP A 49 10.26 4.69 17.35
C ASP A 49 9.58 5.98 16.89
N ILE A 50 8.25 5.99 16.96
CA ILE A 50 7.46 7.19 16.63
C ILE A 50 7.81 8.38 17.53
N TYR A 51 8.29 8.15 18.75
CA TYR A 51 8.66 9.25 19.65
C TYR A 51 9.92 9.95 19.19
N GLU A 52 10.84 9.25 18.51
CA GLU A 52 11.96 9.90 17.84
C GLU A 52 11.45 10.90 16.80
N PHE A 53 10.55 10.48 15.89
CA PHE A 53 9.93 11.37 14.92
C PHE A 53 9.25 12.59 15.55
N LEU A 54 8.46 12.36 16.60
CA LEU A 54 7.71 13.42 17.27
C LEU A 54 8.59 14.42 18.03
N ARG A 55 9.82 14.05 18.43
CA ARG A 55 10.78 15.02 18.99
C ARG A 55 11.20 16.08 17.99
N TYR A 56 11.31 15.72 16.70
CA TYR A 56 11.64 16.65 15.62
C TYR A 56 10.39 17.34 15.07
N HIS A 57 9.28 16.60 14.94
CA HIS A 57 8.04 17.06 14.31
C HIS A 57 6.83 16.98 15.25
N HIS A 58 6.90 17.59 16.43
CA HIS A 58 5.85 17.53 17.45
C HIS A 58 4.44 17.94 16.99
N LEU A 59 4.33 18.82 15.98
CA LEU A 59 3.04 19.23 15.39
C LEU A 59 2.32 18.08 14.66
N GLN A 60 3.02 16.99 14.37
CA GLN A 60 2.48 15.79 13.72
C GLN A 60 1.73 14.86 14.68
N TRP A 61 1.83 15.09 16.00
CA TRP A 61 1.07 14.29 16.99
C TRP A 61 -0.43 14.42 16.78
N LYS A 62 -0.89 15.66 16.55
CA LYS A 62 -2.27 16.00 16.18
C LYS A 62 -2.21 17.15 15.16
N PRO A 63 -2.13 16.84 13.84
CA PRO A 63 -1.90 17.85 12.80
C PRO A 63 -3.02 18.89 12.66
N GLY A 64 -4.16 18.69 13.35
CA GLY A 64 -5.32 19.56 13.25
C GLY A 64 -5.85 19.59 11.82
N THR A 65 -5.99 20.79 11.24
CA THR A 65 -6.49 21.01 9.86
C THR A 65 -5.38 21.46 8.90
N LEU A 66 -4.10 21.33 9.27
CA LEU A 66 -2.99 21.76 8.41
C LEU A 66 -2.82 20.79 7.24
N GLY A 67 -3.29 21.19 6.05
CA GLY A 67 -3.24 20.39 4.84
C GLY A 67 -1.83 19.89 4.49
N GLY A 68 -1.73 18.62 4.07
CA GLY A 68 -0.48 17.97 3.62
C GLY A 68 0.47 17.52 4.75
N VAL A 69 0.21 17.93 5.99
CA VAL A 69 1.07 17.63 7.16
C VAL A 69 0.82 16.21 7.67
N GLY A 70 -0.43 15.74 7.72
CA GLY A 70 -0.79 14.49 8.41
C GLY A 70 -0.19 13.19 7.83
N GLN A 71 0.18 13.15 6.55
CA GLN A 71 0.76 11.94 5.95
C GLN A 71 2.25 11.72 6.30
N VAL A 72 2.94 12.75 6.80
CA VAL A 72 4.41 12.77 6.94
C VAL A 72 4.90 11.70 7.93
N SER A 73 4.21 11.52 9.05
CA SER A 73 4.54 10.50 10.06
C SER A 73 4.45 9.08 9.48
N TRP A 74 3.41 8.83 8.67
CA TRP A 74 3.21 7.54 8.03
C TRP A 74 4.28 7.27 6.97
N VAL A 75 4.64 8.26 6.15
CA VAL A 75 5.72 8.13 5.17
C VAL A 75 7.05 7.80 5.86
N TRP A 76 7.38 8.50 6.95
CA TRP A 76 8.59 8.20 7.72
C TRP A 76 8.59 6.78 8.31
N ARG A 77 7.43 6.32 8.80
CA ARG A 77 7.25 4.94 9.29
C ARG A 77 7.44 3.91 8.17
N MET A 78 6.88 4.14 6.97
CA MET A 78 7.04 3.24 5.82
C MET A 78 8.50 3.14 5.36
N ILE A 79 9.27 4.23 5.43
CA ILE A 79 10.70 4.24 5.12
C ILE A 79 11.47 3.40 6.15
N ASN A 80 11.18 3.56 7.44
CA ASN A 80 12.02 3.06 8.53
C ASN A 80 11.54 1.75 9.19
N THR A 81 10.39 1.21 8.79
CA THR A 81 9.86 -0.03 9.37
C THR A 81 10.70 -1.26 9.01
N LYS A 82 10.80 -2.17 9.98
CA LYS A 82 11.31 -3.54 9.83
C LYS A 82 10.19 -4.56 9.54
N ALA A 83 8.93 -4.14 9.66
CA ALA A 83 7.73 -4.90 9.34
C ALA A 83 6.99 -4.28 8.13
N PRO A 84 7.58 -4.30 6.92
CA PRO A 84 7.04 -3.55 5.80
C PRO A 84 5.69 -4.07 5.29
N LEU A 85 5.36 -5.35 5.53
CA LEU A 85 4.06 -5.91 5.14
C LEU A 85 2.89 -5.29 5.94
N GLU A 86 3.09 -4.96 7.22
CA GLU A 86 2.07 -4.31 8.05
C GLU A 86 1.64 -2.97 7.44
N GLU A 87 2.62 -2.14 7.04
CA GLU A 87 2.35 -0.87 6.37
C GLU A 87 1.78 -1.03 4.96
N LYS A 88 2.21 -2.06 4.23
CA LYS A 88 1.63 -2.42 2.93
C LYS A 88 0.16 -2.81 3.05
N MET A 89 -0.21 -3.53 4.11
CA MET A 89 -1.59 -3.85 4.42
C MET A 89 -2.39 -2.61 4.82
N CYS A 90 -1.78 -1.65 5.53
CA CYS A 90 -2.43 -0.37 5.81
C CYS A 90 -2.74 0.41 4.52
N LEU A 91 -1.79 0.48 3.57
CA LEU A 91 -2.02 1.08 2.26
C LEU A 91 -3.10 0.34 1.46
N PHE A 92 -3.09 -0.99 1.50
CA PHE A 92 -4.10 -1.83 0.86
C PHE A 92 -5.50 -1.57 1.41
N TRP A 93 -5.66 -1.55 2.73
CA TRP A 93 -6.96 -1.32 3.34
C TRP A 93 -7.43 0.11 3.17
N HIS A 94 -6.53 1.10 3.25
CA HIS A 94 -6.89 2.49 3.00
C HIS A 94 -7.26 2.77 1.54
N GLN A 95 -6.76 1.96 0.62
CA GLN A 95 -7.18 1.96 -0.79
C GLN A 95 -8.60 1.42 -0.98
N ILE A 96 -9.04 0.46 -0.16
CA ILE A 96 -10.38 -0.15 -0.26
C ILE A 96 -11.40 0.64 0.55
N PHE A 97 -11.12 0.82 1.84
CA PHE A 97 -11.94 1.61 2.76
C PHE A 97 -11.57 3.08 2.65
N ALA A 98 -11.72 3.63 1.45
CA ALA A 98 -11.31 4.99 1.12
C ALA A 98 -11.99 5.98 2.06
N THR A 99 -11.19 6.75 2.82
CA THR A 99 -11.68 7.79 3.73
C THR A 99 -10.78 9.02 3.61
N GLY A 100 -11.32 10.14 3.15
CA GLY A 100 -10.55 11.31 2.80
C GLY A 100 -10.64 12.46 3.81
N VAL A 101 -9.49 13.04 4.17
CA VAL A 101 -9.43 14.22 5.03
C VAL A 101 -10.15 15.43 4.43
N SER A 102 -10.30 15.49 3.11
CA SER A 102 -11.05 16.56 2.44
C SER A 102 -12.51 16.66 2.88
N LYS A 103 -13.16 15.56 3.28
CA LYS A 103 -14.52 15.57 3.87
C LYS A 103 -14.48 15.49 5.39
N VAL A 104 -13.70 14.55 5.95
CA VAL A 104 -13.63 14.34 7.41
C VAL A 104 -13.05 15.56 8.13
N ASP A 105 -12.10 16.23 7.49
CA ASP A 105 -11.39 17.42 7.97
C ASP A 105 -10.74 17.18 9.35
N HIS A 106 -10.36 15.92 9.64
CA HIS A 106 -9.76 15.50 10.90
C HIS A 106 -8.66 14.45 10.63
N TYR A 107 -7.40 14.89 10.59
CA TYR A 107 -6.28 13.98 10.33
C TYR A 107 -6.15 12.88 11.40
N ASP A 108 -6.42 13.20 12.67
CA ASP A 108 -6.27 12.24 13.77
C ASP A 108 -7.20 11.03 13.58
N GLU A 109 -8.47 11.23 13.24
CA GLU A 109 -9.44 10.13 13.04
C GLU A 109 -9.04 9.20 11.89
N ILE A 110 -8.48 9.75 10.81
CA ILE A 110 -7.97 8.94 9.70
C ILE A 110 -6.68 8.23 10.11
N THR A 111 -5.83 8.87 10.92
CA THR A 111 -4.60 8.25 11.44
C THR A 111 -4.92 7.09 12.38
N ASP A 112 -5.92 7.26 13.26
CA ASP A 112 -6.45 6.20 14.13
C ASP A 112 -7.03 5.04 13.30
N MET A 113 -7.64 5.33 12.15
CA MET A 113 -8.06 4.31 11.18
C MET A 113 -6.87 3.56 10.56
N ILE A 114 -5.76 4.25 10.27
CA ILE A 114 -4.51 3.58 9.83
C ILE A 114 -3.94 2.70 10.96
N ASP A 115 -3.95 3.16 12.21
CA ASP A 115 -3.52 2.35 13.35
C ASP A 115 -4.41 1.12 13.56
N MET A 116 -5.74 1.26 13.39
CA MET A 116 -6.67 0.14 13.35
C MET A 116 -6.33 -0.86 12.24
N PHE A 117 -5.89 -0.39 11.06
CA PHE A 117 -5.41 -1.28 9.99
C PHE A 117 -4.13 -2.00 10.35
N ARG A 118 -3.20 -1.40 11.10
CA ARG A 118 -2.02 -2.11 11.61
C ARG A 118 -2.44 -3.24 12.54
N GLU A 119 -3.34 -2.95 13.47
CA GLU A 119 -3.79 -3.91 14.48
C GLU A 119 -4.62 -5.06 13.92
N LYS A 120 -5.53 -4.78 12.98
CA LYS A 120 -6.55 -5.72 12.51
C LYS A 120 -6.39 -6.16 11.06
N GLY A 121 -5.57 -5.47 10.27
CA GLY A 121 -5.51 -5.64 8.82
C GLY A 121 -4.99 -7.00 8.35
N MET A 122 -4.25 -7.73 9.18
CA MET A 122 -3.85 -9.12 8.89
C MET A 122 -4.62 -10.15 9.73
N GLY A 123 -5.62 -9.73 10.51
CA GLY A 123 -6.45 -10.60 11.32
C GLY A 123 -7.63 -11.18 10.55
N LYS A 124 -8.75 -11.37 11.26
CA LYS A 124 -10.02 -11.80 10.69
C LYS A 124 -10.70 -10.65 9.95
N TYR A 125 -11.13 -10.88 8.71
CA TYR A 125 -11.80 -9.85 7.92
C TYR A 125 -13.09 -9.36 8.59
N ARG A 126 -13.81 -10.24 9.28
CA ARG A 126 -14.97 -9.88 10.11
C ARG A 126 -14.66 -8.78 11.11
N ASP A 127 -13.56 -8.95 11.86
CA ASP A 127 -13.17 -8.00 12.92
C ASP A 127 -12.72 -6.67 12.33
N LEU A 128 -12.06 -6.71 11.17
CA LEU A 128 -11.68 -5.51 10.43
C LEU A 128 -12.92 -4.77 9.91
N LEU A 129 -13.84 -5.47 9.24
CA LEU A 129 -15.05 -4.88 8.68
C LEU A 129 -15.91 -4.25 9.79
N LEU A 130 -16.09 -4.96 10.91
CA LEU A 130 -16.78 -4.42 12.08
C LEU A 130 -16.08 -3.20 12.67
N ALA A 131 -14.75 -3.20 12.74
CA ALA A 131 -14.00 -2.06 13.25
C ALA A 131 -14.11 -0.83 12.32
N VAL A 132 -14.06 -1.03 11.00
CA VAL A 132 -14.32 0.02 10.01
C VAL A 132 -15.73 0.58 10.16
N SER A 133 -16.75 -0.26 10.30
CA SER A 133 -18.15 0.16 10.49
C SER A 133 -18.36 0.99 11.76
N LYS A 134 -17.49 0.85 12.77
CA LYS A 134 -17.52 1.62 14.02
C LYS A 134 -16.52 2.78 14.02
N ASN A 135 -15.70 2.93 12.98
CA ASN A 135 -14.70 3.98 12.94
C ASN A 135 -15.37 5.35 12.71
N PRO A 136 -15.11 6.37 13.55
CA PRO A 136 -15.76 7.68 13.39
C PRO A 136 -15.44 8.39 12.08
N ALA A 137 -14.22 8.25 11.53
CA ALA A 137 -13.90 8.83 10.23
C ALA A 137 -14.79 8.23 9.14
N MET A 138 -14.98 6.90 9.15
CA MET A 138 -15.82 6.20 8.19
C MET A 138 -17.32 6.53 8.35
N LEU A 139 -17.81 6.55 9.59
CA LEU A 139 -19.20 6.91 9.89
C LEU A 139 -19.55 8.32 9.36
N PHE A 140 -18.60 9.26 9.41
CA PHE A 140 -18.76 10.61 8.87
C PHE A 140 -18.58 10.62 7.35
N TRP A 141 -17.59 9.89 6.86
CA TRP A 141 -17.27 9.81 5.43
C TRP A 141 -18.45 9.29 4.60
N LEU A 142 -19.25 8.36 5.14
CA LEU A 142 -20.43 7.80 4.47
C LEU A 142 -21.75 8.18 5.13
N ASP A 143 -21.75 9.27 5.89
CA ASP A 143 -22.96 9.92 6.44
C ASP A 143 -23.86 9.00 7.30
N ASN A 144 -23.30 7.93 7.88
CA ASN A 144 -24.06 7.04 8.76
C ASN A 144 -24.40 7.73 10.09
N ASN A 145 -23.69 8.80 10.46
CA ASN A 145 -24.10 9.65 11.57
C ASN A 145 -25.44 10.38 11.33
N GLU A 146 -25.93 10.41 10.09
CA GLU A 146 -27.25 10.92 9.69
C GLU A 146 -28.27 9.80 9.41
N ASN A 147 -27.91 8.54 9.67
CA ASN A 147 -28.76 7.37 9.44
C ASN A 147 -29.63 7.07 10.67
N HIS A 148 -30.91 7.44 10.59
CA HIS A 148 -31.85 7.39 11.72
C HIS A 148 -33.01 6.43 11.41
N ALA A 149 -33.61 5.81 12.44
CA ALA A 149 -34.77 4.92 12.25
C ALA A 149 -35.93 5.58 11.47
N THR A 150 -36.13 6.89 11.64
CA THR A 150 -37.19 7.64 10.94
C THR A 150 -36.77 8.21 9.58
N ALA A 151 -35.48 8.18 9.25
CA ALA A 151 -34.89 8.73 8.03
C ALA A 151 -33.63 7.95 7.66
N VAL A 152 -33.84 6.82 6.98
CA VAL A 152 -32.76 5.90 6.59
C VAL A 152 -31.87 6.57 5.54
N ASN A 153 -30.55 6.55 5.77
CA ASN A 153 -29.54 6.98 4.82
C ASN A 153 -28.84 5.75 4.24
N GLU A 154 -28.92 5.57 2.92
CA GLU A 154 -28.44 4.38 2.24
C GLU A 154 -26.96 4.42 1.84
N ASN A 155 -26.25 5.54 2.08
CA ASN A 155 -24.88 5.72 1.62
C ASN A 155 -23.95 4.63 2.18
N TRP A 156 -23.84 4.51 3.50
CA TRP A 156 -23.05 3.44 4.13
C TRP A 156 -23.47 2.03 3.69
N GLY A 157 -24.78 1.74 3.69
CA GLY A 157 -25.28 0.41 3.34
C GLY A 157 -24.97 0.04 1.89
N ARG A 158 -25.03 1.00 0.96
CA ARG A 158 -24.66 0.78 -0.44
C ARG A 158 -23.17 0.51 -0.59
N GLU A 159 -22.32 1.36 -0.03
CA GLU A 159 -20.86 1.21 -0.17
C GLU A 159 -20.34 -0.04 0.53
N LEU A 160 -20.95 -0.43 1.66
CA LEU A 160 -20.61 -1.68 2.34
C LEU A 160 -20.79 -2.88 1.41
N LEU A 161 -21.89 -2.95 0.65
CA LEU A 161 -22.16 -4.04 -0.28
C LEU A 161 -21.35 -3.89 -1.58
N GLU A 162 -21.29 -2.68 -2.12
CA GLU A 162 -20.76 -2.37 -3.45
C GLU A 162 -19.23 -2.32 -3.49
N LEU A 163 -18.61 -1.54 -2.62
CA LEU A 163 -17.18 -1.23 -2.69
C LEU A 163 -16.34 -1.94 -1.64
N PHE A 164 -16.96 -2.42 -0.55
CA PHE A 164 -16.22 -2.98 0.58
C PHE A 164 -16.39 -4.48 0.78
N SER A 165 -17.41 -5.11 0.19
CA SER A 165 -17.64 -6.54 0.44
C SER A 165 -17.93 -7.38 -0.79
N MET A 166 -18.98 -7.11 -1.56
CA MET A 166 -19.48 -8.07 -2.55
C MET A 166 -19.32 -7.61 -4.00
N GLY A 167 -19.23 -6.32 -4.27
CA GLY A 167 -19.27 -5.80 -5.63
C GLY A 167 -20.68 -5.74 -6.20
N VAL A 168 -20.88 -4.86 -7.17
CA VAL A 168 -22.15 -4.66 -7.89
C VAL A 168 -22.71 -5.98 -8.45
N SER A 169 -24.04 -6.08 -8.50
CA SER A 169 -24.81 -7.21 -9.06
C SER A 169 -24.90 -8.47 -8.18
N ASN A 170 -24.46 -8.40 -6.92
CA ASN A 170 -24.57 -9.52 -5.96
C ASN A 170 -25.65 -9.30 -4.89
N TYR A 171 -26.40 -8.20 -4.97
CA TYR A 171 -27.45 -7.80 -4.03
C TYR A 171 -28.54 -7.02 -4.80
N THR A 172 -29.70 -6.86 -4.17
CA THR A 172 -30.81 -6.06 -4.69
C THR A 172 -30.85 -4.67 -4.05
N GLU A 173 -31.64 -3.76 -4.62
CA GLU A 173 -31.88 -2.45 -3.99
C GLU A 173 -32.60 -2.58 -2.64
N ASP A 174 -33.47 -3.59 -2.50
CA ASP A 174 -34.09 -3.90 -1.21
C ASP A 174 -33.03 -4.32 -0.17
N ASP A 175 -32.01 -5.10 -0.57
CA ASP A 175 -30.90 -5.45 0.33
C ASP A 175 -30.10 -4.21 0.77
N VAL A 176 -29.90 -3.21 -0.10
CA VAL A 176 -29.25 -1.94 0.27
C VAL A 176 -30.05 -1.23 1.36
N ARG A 177 -31.36 -1.11 1.17
CA ARG A 177 -32.26 -0.47 2.13
C ARG A 177 -32.27 -1.21 3.46
N GLU A 178 -32.39 -2.53 3.45
CA GLU A 178 -32.47 -3.35 4.68
C GLU A 178 -31.12 -3.41 5.42
N CYS A 179 -30.00 -3.44 4.68
CA CYS A 179 -28.66 -3.21 5.24
C CYS A 179 -28.59 -1.86 5.94
N SER A 180 -29.05 -0.79 5.29
CA SER A 180 -29.00 0.57 5.84
C SER A 180 -29.87 0.72 7.08
N ARG A 181 -31.05 0.11 7.11
CA ARG A 181 -31.92 0.04 8.29
C ARG A 181 -31.20 -0.60 9.49
N ALA A 182 -30.43 -1.66 9.28
CA ALA A 182 -29.70 -2.35 10.35
C ALA A 182 -28.52 -1.52 10.94
N PHE A 183 -28.04 -0.49 10.22
CA PHE A 183 -27.01 0.42 10.72
C PHE A 183 -27.57 1.72 11.33
N THR A 184 -28.89 1.86 11.45
CA THR A 184 -29.51 2.98 12.17
C THR A 184 -29.10 2.97 13.65
N GLY A 185 -28.91 4.16 14.24
CA GLY A 185 -28.44 4.32 15.61
C GLY A 185 -26.92 4.16 15.80
N TRP A 186 -26.17 3.70 14.78
CA TRP A 186 -24.69 3.71 14.80
C TRP A 186 -24.19 5.11 14.44
N THR A 187 -23.67 5.84 15.41
CA THR A 187 -23.27 7.23 15.24
C THR A 187 -21.95 7.53 15.93
N MET A 188 -21.55 8.80 15.90
CA MET A 188 -20.37 9.28 16.60
C MET A 188 -20.75 10.40 17.56
N THR A 189 -20.01 10.52 18.65
CA THR A 189 -20.13 11.61 19.61
C THR A 189 -18.81 12.39 19.72
N PRO A 190 -18.83 13.72 19.63
CA PRO A 190 -17.65 14.52 19.92
C PRO A 190 -17.41 14.56 21.45
N LYS A 191 -16.15 14.44 21.89
CA LYS A 191 -15.83 14.62 23.31
C LYS A 191 -15.97 16.07 23.75
N LEU A 192 -16.66 16.31 24.88
CA LEU A 192 -16.66 17.63 25.52
C LEU A 192 -15.25 17.99 26.06
N PRO A 193 -14.75 19.21 25.82
CA PRO A 193 -13.39 19.60 26.17
C PRO A 193 -13.11 19.70 27.68
N ARG A 194 -11.82 19.51 28.03
CA ARG A 194 -11.19 20.17 29.21
C ARG A 194 -10.58 21.55 28.87
N PHE A 195 -10.39 21.90 27.59
CA PHE A 195 -9.82 23.18 27.11
C PHE A 195 -10.61 23.76 25.91
N HIS A 196 -10.62 25.09 25.77
CA HIS A 196 -11.55 25.86 24.91
C HIS A 196 -11.14 25.98 23.41
N MET A 197 -10.21 25.16 22.90
CA MET A 197 -9.71 25.29 21.52
C MET A 197 -9.29 23.94 20.90
N GLY A 198 -9.64 23.69 19.62
CA GLY A 198 -9.25 22.49 18.84
C GLY A 198 -10.43 21.62 18.35
N ARG A 199 -10.16 20.68 17.43
CA ARG A 199 -11.07 19.54 17.14
C ARG A 199 -10.93 18.48 18.24
N TRP A 200 -11.97 17.67 18.43
CA TRP A 200 -12.02 16.64 19.46
C TRP A 200 -12.10 15.27 18.83
N ASP A 201 -11.40 14.33 19.46
CA ASP A 201 -11.52 12.91 19.14
C ASP A 201 -13.00 12.51 19.18
N TRP A 202 -13.40 11.83 18.13
CA TRP A 202 -14.73 11.27 17.99
C TRP A 202 -14.73 9.86 18.57
N TYR A 203 -15.86 9.47 19.13
CA TYR A 203 -16.05 8.09 19.59
C TYR A 203 -17.29 7.51 18.98
N PHE A 204 -17.23 6.23 18.64
CA PHE A 204 -18.41 5.45 18.30
C PHE A 204 -19.42 5.50 19.44
N GLU A 205 -20.69 5.69 19.09
CA GLU A 205 -21.83 5.59 19.98
C GLU A 205 -22.94 4.82 19.28
N TYR A 206 -23.47 3.78 19.94
CA TYR A 206 -24.69 3.13 19.49
C TYR A 206 -25.88 3.68 20.30
N ARG A 207 -26.88 4.22 19.61
CA ARG A 207 -28.12 4.75 20.18
C ARG A 207 -29.26 3.79 19.89
N GLU A 208 -29.58 2.94 20.87
CA GLU A 208 -30.66 1.96 20.79
C GLU A 208 -32.00 2.62 20.43
N ASP A 209 -32.32 3.78 21.04
CA ASP A 209 -33.58 4.50 20.78
C ASP A 209 -33.73 5.04 19.34
N ASP A 210 -32.64 5.09 18.58
CA ASP A 210 -32.58 5.58 17.19
C ASP A 210 -32.36 4.43 16.18
N HIS A 211 -32.34 3.18 16.67
CA HIS A 211 -32.28 1.99 15.85
C HIS A 211 -33.68 1.54 15.41
N ASP A 212 -33.80 1.13 14.15
CA ASP A 212 -35.01 0.53 13.61
C ASP A 212 -35.08 -0.95 13.98
N HIS A 213 -35.88 -1.29 15.00
CA HIS A 213 -36.11 -2.66 15.47
C HIS A 213 -37.14 -3.46 14.66
N GLY A 214 -37.61 -2.94 13.52
CA GLY A 214 -38.50 -3.68 12.64
C GLY A 214 -37.78 -4.85 11.99
N ASP A 215 -38.50 -5.94 11.73
CA ASP A 215 -37.97 -7.09 10.98
C ASP A 215 -37.37 -6.62 9.63
N LYS A 216 -36.19 -7.15 9.33
CA LYS A 216 -35.41 -6.87 8.12
C LYS A 216 -35.20 -8.17 7.38
N THR A 217 -35.36 -8.17 6.05
CA THR A 217 -35.01 -9.32 5.22
C THR A 217 -33.83 -8.97 4.35
N PHE A 218 -32.69 -9.59 4.59
CA PHE A 218 -31.43 -9.25 3.96
C PHE A 218 -30.75 -10.53 3.46
N LEU A 219 -30.47 -10.59 2.15
CA LEU A 219 -29.82 -11.72 1.47
C LEU A 219 -30.44 -13.10 1.80
N GLY A 220 -31.77 -13.12 1.98
CA GLY A 220 -32.55 -14.33 2.24
C GLY A 220 -32.69 -14.73 3.71
N GLU A 221 -32.08 -13.99 4.64
CA GLU A 221 -32.28 -14.16 6.08
C GLU A 221 -33.25 -13.08 6.60
N THR A 222 -34.06 -13.39 7.61
CA THR A 222 -35.02 -12.44 8.21
C THR A 222 -34.88 -12.40 9.72
N GLY A 223 -34.83 -11.18 10.29
CA GLY A 223 -34.81 -10.96 11.73
C GLY A 223 -34.71 -9.48 12.10
N ASP A 224 -34.69 -9.19 13.40
CA ASP A 224 -34.35 -7.86 13.92
C ASP A 224 -32.81 -7.69 13.90
N PHE A 225 -32.28 -7.45 12.70
CA PHE A 225 -30.83 -7.37 12.49
C PHE A 225 -30.23 -6.03 12.91
N ASN A 226 -29.04 -6.10 13.50
CA ASN A 226 -28.14 -4.98 13.71
C ASN A 226 -26.92 -5.06 12.76
N GLY A 227 -26.04 -4.06 12.79
CA GLY A 227 -24.86 -3.99 11.92
C GLY A 227 -23.92 -5.20 12.03
N GLU A 228 -23.77 -5.80 13.22
CA GLU A 228 -23.00 -7.03 13.38
C GLU A 228 -23.61 -8.21 12.60
N ASP A 229 -24.95 -8.37 12.65
CA ASP A 229 -25.64 -9.47 11.96
C ASP A 229 -25.52 -9.32 10.44
N ILE A 230 -25.62 -8.10 9.92
CA ILE A 230 -25.42 -7.81 8.50
C ILE A 230 -24.02 -8.23 8.05
N ILE A 231 -22.99 -7.88 8.80
CA ILE A 231 -21.60 -8.29 8.50
C ILE A 231 -21.49 -9.82 8.47
N ASP A 232 -22.12 -10.51 9.42
CA ASP A 232 -22.11 -11.98 9.46
C ASP A 232 -22.82 -12.61 8.26
N ILE A 233 -23.93 -12.03 7.81
CA ILE A 233 -24.66 -12.51 6.62
C ILE A 233 -23.85 -12.26 5.34
N ILE A 234 -23.19 -11.10 5.22
CA ILE A 234 -22.32 -10.76 4.09
C ILE A 234 -21.17 -11.77 3.95
N LEU A 235 -20.53 -12.15 5.06
CA LEU A 235 -19.40 -13.08 5.05
C LEU A 235 -19.78 -14.53 4.70
N LYS A 236 -21.07 -14.88 4.74
CA LYS A 236 -21.55 -16.18 4.22
C LYS A 236 -21.60 -16.22 2.69
N GLN A 237 -21.57 -15.06 2.02
CA GLN A 237 -21.74 -14.99 0.57
C GLN A 237 -20.43 -15.28 -0.17
N PRO A 238 -20.42 -16.21 -1.15
CA PRO A 238 -19.24 -16.46 -1.99
C PRO A 238 -18.74 -15.23 -2.76
N ALA A 239 -19.66 -14.31 -3.08
CA ALA A 239 -19.32 -13.03 -3.71
C ALA A 239 -18.31 -12.23 -2.89
N THR A 240 -18.44 -12.26 -1.55
CA THR A 240 -17.54 -11.55 -0.63
C THR A 240 -16.11 -12.09 -0.70
N ALA A 241 -15.95 -13.42 -0.70
CA ALA A 241 -14.64 -14.03 -0.85
C ALA A 241 -14.00 -13.68 -2.20
N ARG A 242 -14.79 -13.73 -3.29
CA ARG A 242 -14.32 -13.39 -4.64
C ARG A 242 -13.88 -11.94 -4.77
N PHE A 243 -14.62 -11.03 -4.16
CA PHE A 243 -14.33 -9.60 -4.17
C PHE A 243 -13.01 -9.29 -3.45
N VAL A 244 -12.85 -9.77 -2.21
CA VAL A 244 -11.63 -9.59 -1.41
C VAL A 244 -10.43 -10.27 -2.09
N ALA A 245 -10.60 -11.48 -2.64
CA ALA A 245 -9.56 -12.17 -3.40
C ALA A 245 -9.07 -11.36 -4.60
N ARG A 246 -9.97 -10.72 -5.36
CA ARG A 246 -9.61 -9.88 -6.51
C ARG A 246 -8.88 -8.60 -6.10
N HIS A 247 -9.24 -8.01 -4.98
CA HIS A 247 -8.45 -6.92 -4.39
C HIS A 247 -7.04 -7.36 -4.00
N LEU A 248 -6.90 -8.48 -3.28
CA LEU A 248 -5.60 -9.02 -2.89
C LEU A 248 -4.73 -9.34 -4.11
N TYR A 249 -5.29 -9.98 -5.12
CA TYR A 249 -4.60 -10.27 -6.37
C TYR A 249 -4.16 -8.98 -7.09
N SER A 250 -5.10 -8.03 -7.27
CA SER A 250 -4.82 -6.73 -7.91
C SER A 250 -3.72 -5.97 -7.18
N PHE A 251 -3.71 -6.00 -5.84
CA PHE A 251 -2.75 -5.24 -5.05
C PHE A 251 -1.38 -5.92 -4.95
N PHE A 252 -1.30 -7.25 -4.87
CA PHE A 252 -0.06 -7.98 -4.61
C PHE A 252 0.55 -8.69 -5.83
N VAL A 253 -0.24 -9.10 -6.82
CA VAL A 253 0.22 -9.97 -7.91
C VAL A 253 0.41 -9.20 -9.21
N ALA A 254 -0.68 -8.73 -9.83
CA ALA A 254 -0.67 -8.12 -11.15
C ALA A 254 -1.77 -7.06 -11.25
N ASP A 255 -1.62 -6.09 -12.15
CA ASP A 255 -2.64 -5.07 -12.35
C ASP A 255 -3.95 -5.66 -12.89
N GLU A 256 -5.06 -5.15 -12.37
CA GLU A 256 -6.43 -5.44 -12.81
C GLU A 256 -7.08 -4.16 -13.33
N VAL A 257 -8.22 -4.30 -14.02
CA VAL A 257 -9.08 -3.15 -14.30
C VAL A 257 -9.64 -2.56 -12.99
N GLN A 258 -10.06 -1.30 -13.00
CA GLN A 258 -10.64 -0.65 -11.82
C GLN A 258 -11.95 -1.35 -11.38
N VAL A 259 -12.28 -1.24 -10.08
CA VAL A 259 -13.43 -1.92 -9.43
C VAL A 259 -14.76 -1.74 -10.20
N PRO A 260 -15.12 -0.54 -10.69
CA PRO A 260 -16.39 -0.37 -11.44
C PRO A 260 -16.50 -1.23 -12.71
N ALA A 261 -15.39 -1.68 -13.27
CA ALA A 261 -15.37 -2.54 -14.46
C ALA A 261 -15.48 -4.05 -14.13
N TRP A 262 -15.36 -4.44 -12.85
CA TRP A 262 -15.34 -5.84 -12.42
C TRP A 262 -16.62 -6.64 -12.75
N PRO A 263 -17.84 -6.06 -12.74
CA PRO A 263 -19.06 -6.78 -13.09
C PRO A 263 -19.11 -7.22 -14.55
N VAL A 264 -18.39 -6.52 -15.45
CA VAL A 264 -18.42 -6.76 -16.90
C VAL A 264 -17.10 -7.28 -17.46
N THR A 265 -16.02 -7.16 -16.70
CA THR A 265 -14.67 -7.59 -17.10
C THR A 265 -14.18 -8.70 -16.16
N PRO A 266 -13.98 -9.93 -16.66
CA PRO A 266 -13.47 -11.02 -15.85
C PRO A 266 -12.04 -10.72 -15.36
N PRO A 267 -11.59 -11.34 -14.25
CA PRO A 267 -10.22 -11.21 -13.80
C PRO A 267 -9.24 -11.77 -14.84
N ASN A 268 -8.03 -11.22 -14.87
CA ASN A 268 -6.95 -11.62 -15.76
C ASN A 268 -6.48 -13.07 -15.48
N ASP A 269 -6.59 -13.51 -14.23
CA ASP A 269 -6.28 -14.88 -13.79
C ASP A 269 -7.42 -15.44 -12.92
N PRO A 270 -8.48 -16.01 -13.52
CA PRO A 270 -9.62 -16.54 -12.77
C PRO A 270 -9.24 -17.67 -11.81
N GLU A 271 -8.24 -18.48 -12.13
CA GLU A 271 -7.83 -19.62 -11.31
C GLU A 271 -7.15 -19.14 -10.02
N ALA A 272 -6.29 -18.12 -10.10
CA ALA A 272 -5.69 -17.50 -8.91
C ALA A 272 -6.76 -16.85 -8.00
N ILE A 273 -7.77 -16.21 -8.59
CA ILE A 273 -8.88 -15.62 -7.84
C ILE A 273 -9.69 -16.69 -7.12
N ASP A 274 -10.04 -17.78 -7.80
CA ASP A 274 -10.80 -18.87 -7.20
C ASP A 274 -9.98 -19.55 -6.08
N PHE A 275 -8.67 -19.74 -6.27
CA PHE A 275 -7.76 -20.25 -5.24
C PHE A 275 -7.79 -19.38 -3.97
N LEU A 276 -7.63 -18.06 -4.11
CA LEU A 276 -7.66 -17.13 -2.99
C LEU A 276 -9.05 -17.03 -2.35
N SER A 277 -10.11 -17.11 -3.14
CA SER A 277 -11.50 -17.09 -2.65
C SER A 277 -11.81 -18.30 -1.77
N ASN A 278 -11.38 -19.48 -2.21
CA ASN A 278 -11.53 -20.71 -1.42
C ASN A 278 -10.71 -20.62 -0.12
N ALA A 279 -9.48 -20.12 -0.20
CA ALA A 279 -8.64 -19.91 0.99
C ALA A 279 -9.30 -18.97 2.01
N LEU A 280 -9.92 -17.87 1.57
CA LEU A 280 -10.67 -16.97 2.44
C LEU A 280 -11.81 -17.72 3.15
N MET A 281 -12.61 -18.49 2.43
CA MET A 281 -13.74 -19.24 3.03
C MET A 281 -13.26 -20.34 4.00
N GLU A 282 -12.24 -21.10 3.63
CA GLU A 282 -11.72 -22.22 4.43
C GLU A 282 -11.02 -21.77 5.71
N THR A 283 -10.38 -20.60 5.68
CA THR A 283 -9.70 -20.02 6.83
C THR A 283 -10.60 -19.12 7.67
N ASP A 284 -11.89 -19.06 7.35
CA ASP A 284 -12.86 -18.15 7.98
C ASP A 284 -12.32 -16.70 7.95
N TYR A 285 -11.94 -16.28 6.74
CA TYR A 285 -11.40 -14.97 6.39
C TYR A 285 -10.20 -14.52 7.22
N ASP A 286 -9.26 -15.43 7.51
CA ASP A 286 -7.97 -15.08 8.13
C ASP A 286 -7.01 -14.51 7.06
N ILE A 287 -6.82 -13.19 7.07
CA ILE A 287 -6.06 -12.50 6.03
C ILE A 287 -4.57 -12.92 6.06
N ARG A 288 -3.99 -13.14 7.24
CA ARG A 288 -2.60 -13.62 7.37
C ARG A 288 -2.43 -15.00 6.73
N ALA A 289 -3.39 -15.91 6.95
CA ALA A 289 -3.38 -17.23 6.33
C ALA A 289 -3.47 -17.15 4.80
N VAL A 290 -4.34 -16.29 4.27
CA VAL A 290 -4.49 -16.10 2.82
C VAL A 290 -3.25 -15.45 2.20
N LEU A 291 -2.64 -14.46 2.86
CA LEU A 291 -1.38 -13.84 2.41
C LEU A 291 -0.24 -14.87 2.36
N ARG A 292 -0.15 -15.79 3.34
CA ARG A 292 0.80 -16.90 3.31
C ARG A 292 0.63 -17.76 2.07
N MET A 293 -0.61 -18.13 1.73
CA MET A 293 -0.92 -18.93 0.55
C MET A 293 -0.63 -18.15 -0.75
N LEU A 294 -0.98 -16.86 -0.78
CA LEU A 294 -0.73 -15.97 -1.91
C LEU A 294 0.76 -15.88 -2.22
N PHE A 295 1.60 -15.52 -1.24
CA PHE A 295 3.03 -15.32 -1.46
C PHE A 295 3.78 -16.62 -1.78
N ASN A 296 3.27 -17.78 -1.35
CA ASN A 296 3.89 -19.07 -1.69
C ASN A 296 3.37 -19.70 -2.99
N SER A 297 2.35 -19.11 -3.63
CA SER A 297 1.73 -19.63 -4.85
C SER A 297 2.62 -19.52 -6.10
N ASP A 298 2.40 -20.41 -7.06
CA ASP A 298 3.10 -20.39 -8.35
C ASP A 298 2.74 -19.16 -9.18
N PHE A 299 1.47 -18.73 -9.16
CA PHE A 299 1.04 -17.53 -9.90
C PHE A 299 1.71 -16.26 -9.36
N PHE A 300 1.92 -16.14 -8.05
CA PHE A 300 2.65 -15.01 -7.48
C PHE A 300 4.12 -15.01 -7.91
N LYS A 301 4.78 -16.17 -7.84
CA LYS A 301 6.18 -16.35 -8.24
C LYS A 301 6.39 -16.10 -9.75
N ALA A 302 5.38 -16.40 -10.57
CA ALA A 302 5.40 -16.15 -12.02
C ALA A 302 5.08 -14.69 -12.40
N ALA A 303 4.54 -13.87 -11.50
CA ALA A 303 4.07 -12.51 -11.78
C ALA A 303 5.16 -11.42 -11.76
N LEU A 304 6.42 -11.77 -12.04
CA LEU A 304 7.52 -10.81 -12.10
C LEU A 304 7.19 -9.66 -13.07
N PHE A 305 7.30 -8.42 -12.57
CA PHE A 305 7.15 -7.19 -13.36
C PHE A 305 5.77 -7.01 -14.04
N ARG A 306 4.73 -7.65 -13.49
CA ARG A 306 3.33 -7.57 -13.97
C ARG A 306 2.53 -6.42 -13.34
N LYS A 307 3.14 -5.60 -12.48
CA LYS A 307 2.45 -4.57 -11.72
C LYS A 307 3.24 -3.28 -11.66
N VAL A 308 2.58 -2.18 -11.99
CA VAL A 308 3.13 -0.83 -11.84
C VAL A 308 3.19 -0.45 -10.35
N LYS A 309 4.33 0.09 -9.91
CA LYS A 309 4.45 0.65 -8.55
C LYS A 309 3.50 1.83 -8.37
N ASN A 310 2.74 1.87 -7.28
CA ASN A 310 2.03 3.09 -6.90
C ASN A 310 3.03 4.20 -6.49
N PRO A 311 2.63 5.48 -6.46
CA PRO A 311 3.52 6.57 -6.07
C PRO A 311 4.22 6.38 -4.72
N THR A 312 3.53 5.84 -3.72
CA THR A 312 4.10 5.58 -2.39
C THR A 312 5.22 4.55 -2.47
N GLU A 313 5.02 3.46 -3.21
CA GLU A 313 6.03 2.44 -3.46
C GLU A 313 7.26 3.02 -4.14
N VAL A 314 7.11 3.91 -5.12
CA VAL A 314 8.27 4.56 -5.77
C VAL A 314 9.07 5.39 -4.79
N VAL A 315 8.41 6.28 -4.04
CA VAL A 315 9.11 7.19 -3.14
C VAL A 315 9.77 6.43 -1.99
N VAL A 316 9.02 5.56 -1.31
CA VAL A 316 9.52 4.81 -0.15
C VAL A 316 10.63 3.84 -0.56
N SER A 317 10.47 3.10 -1.68
CA SER A 317 11.52 2.17 -2.12
C SER A 317 12.82 2.86 -2.52
N THR A 318 12.72 4.03 -3.14
CA THR A 318 13.88 4.83 -3.53
C THR A 318 14.62 5.33 -2.30
N LEU A 319 13.91 5.87 -1.29
CA LEU A 319 14.53 6.35 -0.05
C LEU A 319 15.16 5.22 0.76
N ARG A 320 14.52 4.04 0.80
CA ARG A 320 15.11 2.84 1.43
C ARG A 320 16.37 2.34 0.72
N MET A 321 16.41 2.44 -0.61
CA MET A 321 17.58 2.06 -1.41
C MET A 321 18.71 3.08 -1.25
N ALA A 322 18.39 4.37 -1.31
CA ALA A 322 19.37 5.45 -1.23
C ALA A 322 19.93 5.62 0.20
N GLY A 323 19.11 5.41 1.23
CA GLY A 323 19.45 5.60 2.64
C GLY A 323 19.49 7.07 3.06
N ASP A 324 19.94 7.35 4.28
CA ASP A 324 19.96 8.70 4.89
C ASP A 324 18.55 9.29 5.05
N ALA A 325 17.66 8.48 5.63
CA ALA A 325 16.26 8.81 5.88
C ALA A 325 15.76 8.32 7.26
N GLU A 326 16.68 7.78 8.08
CA GLU A 326 16.44 7.31 9.43
C GLU A 326 16.17 8.48 10.37
N LEU A 327 16.97 9.54 10.26
CA LEU A 327 16.72 10.77 10.99
C LEU A 327 15.55 11.54 10.35
N PRO A 328 14.57 12.01 11.15
CA PRO A 328 13.41 12.73 10.62
C PRO A 328 13.78 14.20 10.36
N THR A 329 14.62 14.43 9.34
CA THR A 329 14.99 15.79 8.88
C THR A 329 13.77 16.52 8.30
N PRO A 330 13.84 17.85 8.09
CA PRO A 330 12.78 18.59 7.39
C PRO A 330 12.49 18.11 5.96
N ASP A 331 13.37 17.32 5.34
CA ASP A 331 13.18 16.81 3.98
C ASP A 331 11.99 15.86 3.85
N ILE A 332 11.56 15.25 4.97
CA ILE A 332 10.42 14.33 5.01
C ILE A 332 9.12 14.96 4.48
N TYR A 333 8.93 16.28 4.63
CA TYR A 333 7.79 16.99 4.06
C TYR A 333 7.86 17.02 2.52
N ALA A 334 9.05 17.26 1.97
CA ALA A 334 9.25 17.24 0.52
C ALA A 334 9.03 15.82 -0.02
N TRP A 335 9.58 14.80 0.62
CA TRP A 335 9.40 13.40 0.25
C TRP A 335 7.93 12.98 0.27
N ALA A 336 7.19 13.31 1.32
CA ALA A 336 5.75 13.02 1.39
C ALA A 336 4.98 13.74 0.26
N ASN A 337 5.31 15.00 -0.03
CA ASN A 337 4.68 15.76 -1.11
C ASN A 337 4.98 15.19 -2.51
N HIS A 338 6.13 14.54 -2.72
CA HIS A 338 6.40 13.86 -3.99
C HIS A 338 5.38 12.77 -4.29
N ILE A 339 4.88 12.05 -3.27
CA ILE A 339 3.81 11.06 -3.41
C ILE A 339 2.52 11.73 -3.90
N THR A 340 2.12 12.84 -3.27
CA THR A 340 0.98 13.67 -3.69
C THR A 340 1.13 14.18 -5.12
N TYR A 341 2.32 14.69 -5.49
CA TYR A 341 2.57 15.22 -6.82
C TYR A 341 2.49 14.16 -7.92
N MET A 342 2.73 12.89 -7.58
CA MET A 342 2.59 11.74 -8.46
C MET A 342 1.14 11.18 -8.47
N GLY A 343 0.25 11.74 -7.65
CA GLY A 343 -1.21 11.51 -7.70
C GLY A 343 -1.79 10.67 -6.56
N GLN A 344 -1.00 10.32 -5.53
CA GLN A 344 -1.48 9.54 -4.38
C GLN A 344 -1.31 10.33 -3.09
N GLU A 345 -2.21 11.27 -2.82
CA GLU A 345 -2.21 11.97 -1.52
C GLU A 345 -2.68 11.00 -0.42
N LEU A 346 -1.79 10.60 0.48
CA LEU A 346 -2.14 9.70 1.57
C LEU A 346 -3.08 10.39 2.56
N LEU A 347 -3.94 9.60 3.22
CA LEU A 347 -5.03 10.12 4.08
C LEU A 347 -6.10 10.93 3.32
N ASN A 348 -5.99 11.03 1.99
CA ASN A 348 -6.95 11.74 1.16
C ASN A 348 -7.19 11.04 -0.19
N PRO A 349 -7.76 9.81 -0.19
CA PRO A 349 -8.24 9.21 -1.44
C PRO A 349 -9.19 10.16 -2.18
N PRO A 350 -9.14 10.20 -3.53
CA PRO A 350 -9.88 11.19 -4.32
C PRO A 350 -11.40 10.96 -4.35
N SER A 351 -11.85 9.72 -4.10
CA SER A 351 -13.27 9.35 -4.06
C SER A 351 -13.47 8.13 -3.16
N VAL A 352 -14.73 7.70 -3.01
CA VAL A 352 -15.12 6.45 -2.32
C VAL A 352 -14.54 5.20 -3.01
N GLU A 353 -14.15 5.28 -4.28
CA GLU A 353 -13.51 4.19 -5.03
C GLU A 353 -12.01 4.03 -4.71
N GLY A 354 -11.43 4.94 -3.91
CA GLY A 354 -10.02 4.95 -3.56
C GLY A 354 -9.13 5.63 -4.62
N TRP A 355 -7.84 5.28 -4.66
CA TRP A 355 -6.95 5.74 -5.73
C TRP A 355 -7.03 4.82 -6.95
N HIS A 356 -6.70 5.36 -8.13
CA HIS A 356 -6.61 4.54 -9.32
C HIS A 356 -5.41 3.57 -9.23
N SER A 357 -5.40 2.51 -10.01
CA SER A 357 -4.31 1.51 -9.99
C SER A 357 -3.65 1.30 -11.36
N GLY A 358 -2.49 0.65 -11.36
CA GLY A 358 -1.81 0.19 -12.57
C GLY A 358 -1.31 1.29 -13.50
N VAL A 359 -1.55 1.12 -14.81
CA VAL A 359 -1.02 1.97 -15.88
C VAL A 359 -1.50 3.43 -15.82
N GLU A 360 -2.56 3.72 -15.07
CA GLU A 360 -3.05 5.09 -14.89
C GLU A 360 -2.07 6.00 -14.12
N TRP A 361 -1.17 5.38 -13.34
CA TRP A 361 -0.03 6.07 -12.73
C TRP A 361 1.07 6.48 -13.74
N ILE A 362 1.02 5.95 -14.96
CA ILE A 362 1.99 6.21 -16.04
C ILE A 362 1.35 7.14 -17.07
N ASN A 363 1.16 8.40 -16.66
CA ASN A 363 0.85 9.52 -17.56
C ASN A 363 2.06 10.44 -17.70
N SER A 364 2.07 11.32 -18.72
CA SER A 364 3.23 12.17 -19.03
C SER A 364 3.70 13.03 -17.85
N GLY A 365 2.78 13.55 -17.03
CA GLY A 365 3.10 14.35 -15.86
C GLY A 365 3.66 13.53 -14.69
N ALA A 366 2.99 12.43 -14.34
CA ALA A 366 3.39 11.56 -13.24
C ALA A 366 4.71 10.83 -13.54
N LEU A 367 4.90 10.36 -14.78
CA LEU A 367 6.12 9.67 -15.21
C LEU A 367 7.36 10.57 -15.08
N MET A 368 7.28 11.82 -15.55
CA MET A 368 8.38 12.79 -15.41
C MET A 368 8.73 13.03 -13.94
N LYS A 369 7.73 13.21 -13.06
CA LYS A 369 7.95 13.42 -11.63
C LYS A 369 8.59 12.20 -10.96
N ARG A 370 8.16 11.00 -11.33
CA ARG A 370 8.72 9.73 -10.85
C ARG A 370 10.18 9.60 -11.26
N THR A 371 10.46 9.72 -12.57
CA THR A 371 11.82 9.64 -13.10
C THR A 371 12.75 10.67 -12.45
N ASN A 372 12.33 11.94 -12.36
CA ASN A 372 13.15 12.98 -11.74
C ASN A 372 13.44 12.67 -10.27
N PHE A 373 12.43 12.29 -9.47
CA PHE A 373 12.65 11.97 -8.06
C PHE A 373 13.66 10.84 -7.87
N VAL A 374 13.52 9.74 -8.62
CA VAL A 374 14.45 8.61 -8.48
C VAL A 374 15.84 8.97 -9.00
N ALA A 375 15.94 9.67 -10.13
CA ALA A 375 17.21 10.10 -10.69
C ALA A 375 17.95 11.09 -9.79
N ASP A 376 17.24 12.00 -9.11
CA ASP A 376 17.80 12.95 -8.16
C ASP A 376 18.38 12.22 -6.94
N MET A 377 17.63 11.28 -6.35
CA MET A 377 18.10 10.49 -5.20
C MET A 377 19.31 9.61 -5.54
N VAL A 378 19.36 9.05 -6.76
CA VAL A 378 20.48 8.24 -7.24
C VAL A 378 21.71 9.11 -7.58
N ASN A 379 21.52 10.39 -7.92
CA ASN A 379 22.61 11.32 -8.17
C ASN A 379 23.37 11.73 -6.91
N GLU A 380 22.70 11.66 -5.75
CA GLU A 380 23.28 12.00 -4.45
C GLU A 380 24.23 10.89 -3.98
N THR A 381 25.40 10.82 -4.62
CA THR A 381 26.43 9.78 -4.37
C THR A 381 26.97 9.73 -2.93
N ASP A 382 26.72 10.77 -2.14
CA ASP A 382 27.05 10.80 -0.72
C ASP A 382 26.06 10.03 0.15
N ARG A 383 24.86 9.72 -0.36
CA ARG A 383 23.91 8.87 0.35
C ARG A 383 24.51 7.48 0.56
N PRO A 384 24.46 6.92 1.79
CA PRO A 384 25.15 5.68 2.12
C PRO A 384 24.77 4.50 1.22
N GLY A 385 23.49 4.38 0.84
CA GLY A 385 23.01 3.31 -0.04
C GLY A 385 23.55 3.43 -1.46
N ILE A 386 23.51 4.64 -2.03
CA ILE A 386 24.05 4.90 -3.37
C ILE A 386 25.56 4.68 -3.40
N ARG A 387 26.29 5.19 -2.40
CA ARG A 387 27.74 4.98 -2.28
C ARG A 387 28.09 3.50 -2.29
N ARG A 388 27.39 2.67 -1.52
CA ARG A 388 27.61 1.22 -1.47
C ARG A 388 27.30 0.55 -2.82
N LEU A 389 26.24 0.96 -3.51
CA LEU A 389 25.93 0.45 -4.86
C LEU A 389 27.08 0.74 -5.83
N ILE A 390 27.59 1.97 -5.80
CA ILE A 390 28.73 2.39 -6.65
C ILE A 390 29.98 1.58 -6.31
N GLU A 391 30.37 1.51 -5.04
CA GLU A 391 31.56 0.77 -4.59
C GLU A 391 31.51 -0.71 -4.99
N ARG A 392 30.34 -1.35 -4.85
CA ARG A 392 30.13 -2.74 -5.26
C ARG A 392 30.18 -2.91 -6.77
N ALA A 393 29.52 -2.04 -7.53
CA ALA A 393 29.54 -2.08 -8.98
C ALA A 393 30.98 -1.91 -9.52
N GLN A 394 31.77 -1.02 -8.94
CA GLN A 394 33.19 -0.85 -9.27
C GLN A 394 34.01 -2.11 -8.97
N ALA A 395 33.78 -2.74 -7.82
CA ALA A 395 34.53 -3.93 -7.40
C ALA A 395 34.21 -5.18 -8.24
N GLU A 396 32.96 -5.31 -8.69
CA GLU A 396 32.47 -6.50 -9.40
C GLU A 396 32.68 -6.44 -10.93
N SER A 397 33.04 -5.27 -11.50
CA SER A 397 32.94 -5.02 -12.94
C SER A 397 34.28 -4.69 -13.59
N THR A 398 34.67 -5.49 -14.59
CA THR A 398 35.88 -5.28 -15.39
C THR A 398 35.60 -4.88 -16.85
N THR A 399 34.35 -4.95 -17.30
CA THR A 399 33.91 -4.54 -18.65
C THR A 399 32.61 -3.74 -18.59
N PRO A 400 32.30 -2.91 -19.60
CA PRO A 400 31.05 -2.14 -19.65
C PRO A 400 29.79 -3.02 -19.53
N GLU A 401 29.79 -4.21 -20.14
CA GLU A 401 28.70 -5.18 -20.02
C GLU A 401 28.55 -5.69 -18.59
N ALA A 402 29.66 -6.06 -17.95
CA ALA A 402 29.67 -6.52 -16.57
C ALA A 402 29.18 -5.42 -15.62
N LEU A 403 29.52 -4.16 -15.89
CA LEU A 403 29.05 -3.02 -15.12
C LEU A 403 27.54 -2.82 -15.21
N VAL A 404 26.99 -2.84 -16.43
CA VAL A 404 25.53 -2.75 -16.60
C VAL A 404 24.83 -3.89 -15.87
N ASP A 405 25.32 -5.12 -16.02
CA ASP A 405 24.73 -6.28 -15.35
C ASP A 405 24.86 -6.19 -13.82
N ALA A 406 25.98 -5.69 -13.29
CA ALA A 406 26.18 -5.46 -11.86
C ALA A 406 25.19 -4.41 -11.33
N CYS A 407 25.02 -3.27 -12.01
CA CYS A 407 24.04 -2.26 -11.61
C CYS A 407 22.62 -2.83 -11.60
N LEU A 408 22.21 -3.58 -12.63
CA LEU A 408 20.89 -4.21 -12.70
C LEU A 408 20.67 -5.27 -11.61
N ASP A 409 21.72 -5.99 -11.19
CA ASP A 409 21.67 -6.98 -10.11
C ASP A 409 21.62 -6.31 -8.72
N LEU A 410 22.41 -5.25 -8.52
CA LEU A 410 22.54 -4.55 -7.23
C LEU A 410 21.29 -3.73 -6.87
N MET A 411 20.56 -3.20 -7.86
CA MET A 411 19.29 -2.48 -7.65
C MET A 411 18.09 -3.39 -7.32
N GLY A 412 18.35 -4.66 -7.00
CA GLY A 412 17.33 -5.69 -6.80
C GLY A 412 16.98 -6.32 -8.14
N PRO A 413 17.50 -7.54 -8.43
CA PRO A 413 17.65 -8.07 -9.78
C PRO A 413 16.55 -7.66 -10.77
N LEU A 414 16.94 -6.80 -11.72
CA LEU A 414 16.07 -6.22 -12.74
C LEU A 414 16.19 -7.00 -14.05
N GLN A 415 15.07 -7.24 -14.74
CA GLN A 415 15.07 -7.84 -16.08
C GLN A 415 14.69 -6.80 -17.12
N PHE A 416 15.65 -6.49 -17.99
CA PHE A 416 15.47 -5.53 -19.07
C PHE A 416 15.46 -6.27 -20.41
N ASN A 417 14.72 -5.75 -21.37
CA ASN A 417 14.74 -6.29 -22.73
C ASN A 417 16.14 -6.10 -23.37
N GLU A 418 16.48 -6.92 -24.35
CA GLU A 418 17.81 -6.90 -24.98
C GLU A 418 18.17 -5.56 -25.62
N GLY A 419 17.18 -4.84 -26.17
CA GLY A 419 17.38 -3.53 -26.80
C GLY A 419 17.76 -2.45 -25.78
N THR A 420 16.98 -2.29 -24.71
CA THR A 420 17.27 -1.32 -23.64
C THR A 420 18.60 -1.66 -22.95
N ARG A 421 18.89 -2.95 -22.73
CA ARG A 421 20.20 -3.38 -22.20
C ARG A 421 21.34 -2.99 -23.14
N ALA A 422 21.20 -3.20 -24.46
CA ALA A 422 22.23 -2.85 -25.43
C ALA A 422 22.50 -1.33 -25.47
N GLU A 423 21.48 -0.49 -25.30
CA GLU A 423 21.63 0.97 -25.21
C GLU A 423 22.42 1.39 -23.95
N LEU A 424 22.12 0.78 -22.79
CA LEU A 424 22.87 1.02 -21.55
C LEU A 424 24.36 0.61 -21.68
N VAL A 425 24.62 -0.53 -22.32
CA VAL A 425 25.99 -0.99 -22.60
C VAL A 425 26.70 -0.03 -23.55
N ALA A 426 26.03 0.42 -24.62
CA ALA A 426 26.61 1.38 -25.55
C ALA A 426 26.99 2.70 -24.87
N HIS A 427 26.17 3.17 -23.92
CA HIS A 427 26.48 4.33 -23.09
C HIS A 427 27.71 4.09 -22.20
N ALA A 428 27.79 2.95 -21.52
CA ALA A 428 28.94 2.59 -20.69
C ALA A 428 30.24 2.43 -21.52
N VAL A 429 30.15 1.96 -22.76
CA VAL A 429 31.31 1.91 -23.69
C VAL A 429 31.79 3.31 -24.07
N GLN A 430 30.87 4.22 -24.40
CA GLN A 430 31.20 5.59 -24.80
C GLN A 430 31.90 6.40 -23.69
N ASN A 431 31.49 6.19 -22.44
CA ASN A 431 32.06 6.87 -21.28
C ASN A 431 33.31 6.16 -20.70
N GLY A 432 33.64 4.96 -21.18
CA GLY A 432 34.90 4.26 -20.86
C GLY A 432 34.98 3.74 -19.42
N VAL A 433 33.90 3.15 -18.91
CA VAL A 433 33.69 2.94 -17.46
C VAL A 433 34.51 1.79 -16.84
N CYS A 434 35.54 1.28 -17.53
CA CYS A 434 36.37 0.20 -16.99
C CYS A 434 37.86 0.42 -17.31
N GLY A 435 38.62 0.90 -16.31
CA GLY A 435 40.05 0.62 -16.21
C GLY A 435 40.95 1.23 -17.29
N GLY A 436 40.68 2.45 -17.76
CA GLY A 436 41.76 3.23 -18.38
C GLY A 436 42.78 3.59 -17.30
N ASP A 437 44.03 3.12 -17.43
CA ASP A 437 45.16 3.52 -16.59
C ASP A 437 45.18 5.06 -16.45
N GLY A 438 44.65 5.60 -15.34
CA GLY A 438 44.63 7.04 -15.06
C GLY A 438 43.30 7.68 -14.62
N LYS A 439 42.17 6.96 -14.55
CA LYS A 439 40.92 7.52 -13.99
C LYS A 439 40.98 7.60 -12.46
N SER A 440 40.48 8.70 -11.89
CA SER A 440 40.32 8.81 -10.44
C SER A 440 39.07 8.05 -9.95
N ASP A 441 39.09 7.58 -8.71
CA ASP A 441 37.93 6.90 -8.09
C ASP A 441 36.64 7.76 -8.16
N ALA A 442 36.80 9.09 -8.09
CA ALA A 442 35.70 10.05 -8.18
C ALA A 442 35.06 10.12 -9.59
N GLU A 443 35.87 10.00 -10.65
CA GLU A 443 35.36 9.97 -12.03
C GLU A 443 34.60 8.66 -12.30
N GLY A 444 35.14 7.53 -11.84
CA GLY A 444 34.44 6.24 -11.94
C GLY A 444 33.13 6.20 -11.15
N ALA A 445 33.09 6.84 -9.98
CA ALA A 445 31.88 6.91 -9.17
C ALA A 445 30.77 7.71 -9.87
N ARG A 446 31.13 8.82 -10.51
CA ARG A 446 30.20 9.65 -11.27
C ARG A 446 29.63 8.91 -12.47
N GLU A 447 30.44 8.18 -13.22
CA GLU A 447 29.98 7.43 -14.39
C GLU A 447 28.97 6.33 -14.02
N ILE A 448 29.19 5.68 -12.88
CA ILE A 448 28.25 4.68 -12.37
C ILE A 448 26.95 5.35 -11.89
N ALA A 449 27.04 6.51 -11.23
CA ALA A 449 25.85 7.27 -10.87
C ALA A 449 25.04 7.67 -12.11
N GLU A 450 25.68 8.14 -13.18
CA GLU A 450 25.04 8.45 -14.46
C GLU A 450 24.38 7.20 -15.09
N LEU A 451 25.03 6.04 -15.02
CA LEU A 451 24.44 4.77 -15.47
C LEU A 451 23.22 4.36 -14.64
N LEU A 452 23.28 4.48 -13.31
CA LEU A 452 22.16 4.21 -12.42
C LEU A 452 20.99 5.16 -12.71
N GLN A 453 21.26 6.44 -12.99
CA GLN A 453 20.23 7.41 -13.42
C GLN A 453 19.54 6.99 -14.72
N LEU A 454 20.29 6.49 -15.69
CA LEU A 454 19.70 5.97 -16.94
C LEU A 454 18.82 4.75 -16.68
N ILE A 455 19.27 3.82 -15.83
CA ILE A 455 18.51 2.62 -15.46
C ILE A 455 17.17 3.00 -14.82
N VAL A 456 17.16 3.92 -13.85
CA VAL A 456 15.90 4.33 -13.17
C VAL A 456 14.98 5.18 -14.04
N SER A 457 15.50 5.70 -15.15
CA SER A 457 14.73 6.47 -16.12
C SER A 457 14.02 5.60 -17.16
N THR A 458 14.26 4.28 -17.18
CA THR A 458 13.62 3.38 -18.14
C THR A 458 12.19 3.05 -17.76
N ARG A 459 11.41 2.60 -18.75
CA ARG A 459 10.05 2.11 -18.53
C ARG A 459 10.08 0.85 -17.67
N GLU A 460 11.01 -0.05 -17.93
CA GLU A 460 11.17 -1.33 -17.22
C GLU A 460 11.30 -1.11 -15.72
N TYR A 461 12.08 -0.12 -15.28
CA TYR A 461 12.23 0.20 -13.86
C TYR A 461 10.91 0.63 -13.18
N MET A 462 10.00 1.25 -13.93
CA MET A 462 8.69 1.67 -13.41
C MET A 462 7.73 0.50 -13.15
N PHE A 463 7.91 -0.60 -13.87
CA PHE A 463 7.21 -1.88 -13.68
C PHE A 463 7.98 -2.84 -12.77
N ALA A 464 9.23 -2.49 -12.42
CA ALA A 464 10.17 -3.38 -11.76
C ALA A 464 9.84 -3.65 -10.30
#